data_AF-A0AAV2H703-F1
#
_entry.id   AF-A0AAV2H703-F1
#
_cell.length_a   1.000
_cell.length_b   1.000
_cell.length_c   1.000
_cell.angle_alpha   90.00
_cell.angle_beta   90.00
_cell.angle_gamma   90.00
#
_symmetry.space_group_name_H-M   'P 1'
#
loop_
_entity.id
_entity.type
_entity.pdbx_description
1 polymer ?
#
loop_
_entity_poly.entity_id
_entity_poly.type
_entity_poly.pdbx_seq_one_letter_code
_entity_poly.pdbx_strand_id
1 'polypeptide(L)'
;MAVIWTLAGAATFVKILFMPAYRSTDFEVHRNWLAITHSLPLRQWYVDETSQWTLDYPPLFAWFEYILSLFAVNFDPKMLEVSNLNYASEGTVLFQRLSVIMTDFVYYYAVKEFQTINILSKHSPREKDRFSTTIQSIFLIFNIGLFIVDHIHFQYNGILFGIMLLSLIRILQGKTLEGAFWFAFLLNMKHIFMYIAPAYFIYLLRTFCFQADKPISLTRFSFFNFACLGAVVSGVFVFSFGPFIYFGQFIQVMSRLFPFKRGLLHAYWAPNFWALYSGLDKVLTIFGLKLGILNAGKVQSGSMTSGLVQEYNHTTLPSIPPGFSLLLVVFGMMPALLNLWNQRTVVSFLRTVILCGLTSYLFGWHVHEKAILMAIIPMALLVLNSKADARIYLILSTAGFYSLFPLLFTPMENLLKVLLLIQSCIFSFLSLGNIFSSMKRDGHSNQNNTEIFKLPYLPLLNLSESIYIWGFIPLGLFNSLGFWLWNIGERYPFLPLMLTSVYCSLGIIYSWLEFYRLALTDGDTQLYKFIQQFSEHSLSALGNRYKYFQHDGAESRQNKFNKNKRKH
;
A
#
# COMPACT_ATOMS: atom_id res chain seq x y z
N MET A 1 -5.08 19.97 -18.94
CA MET A 1 -6.10 19.15 -19.63
C MET A 1 -5.53 18.40 -20.83
N ALA A 2 -5.09 19.07 -21.92
CA ALA A 2 -4.52 18.37 -23.09
C ALA A 2 -3.33 17.47 -22.71
N VAL A 3 -2.44 17.94 -21.82
CA VAL A 3 -1.26 17.20 -21.36
C VAL A 3 -1.59 15.83 -20.76
N ILE A 4 -2.67 15.68 -19.98
CA ILE A 4 -3.02 14.39 -19.37
C ILE A 4 -3.39 13.36 -20.42
N TRP A 5 -4.17 13.75 -21.43
CA TRP A 5 -4.55 12.85 -22.49
C TRP A 5 -3.37 12.48 -23.39
N THR A 6 -2.41 13.39 -23.58
CA THR A 6 -1.13 13.06 -24.23
C THR A 6 -0.33 12.04 -23.42
N LEU A 7 -0.22 12.22 -22.10
CA LEU A 7 0.46 11.26 -21.22
C LEU A 7 -0.26 9.90 -21.20
N ALA A 8 -1.60 9.89 -21.16
CA ALA A 8 -2.41 8.69 -21.22
C ALA A 8 -2.22 7.95 -22.56
N GLY A 9 -2.18 8.67 -23.68
CA GLY A 9 -1.88 8.11 -24.99
C GLY A 9 -0.49 7.49 -25.06
N ALA A 10 0.54 8.18 -24.52
CA ALA A 10 1.90 7.66 -24.45
C ALA A 10 2.00 6.40 -23.56
N ALA A 11 1.35 6.40 -22.39
CA ALA A 11 1.31 5.22 -21.53
C ALA A 11 0.55 4.06 -22.19
N THR A 12 -0.55 4.34 -22.89
CA THR A 12 -1.31 3.34 -23.65
C THR A 12 -0.46 2.71 -24.76
N PHE A 13 0.34 3.52 -25.48
CA PHE A 13 1.28 3.01 -26.47
C PHE A 13 2.29 2.03 -25.84
N VAL A 14 2.87 2.38 -24.68
CA VAL A 14 3.76 1.47 -23.94
C VAL A 14 3.04 0.19 -23.54
N LYS A 15 1.78 0.26 -23.08
CA LYS A 15 0.99 -0.91 -22.70
C LYS A 15 0.72 -1.84 -23.88
N ILE A 16 0.49 -1.29 -25.08
CA ILE A 16 0.33 -2.09 -26.31
C ILE A 16 1.61 -2.85 -26.64
N LEU A 17 2.79 -2.31 -26.34
CA LEU A 17 4.07 -3.03 -26.53
C LEU A 17 4.21 -4.25 -25.60
N PHE A 18 3.42 -4.34 -24.53
CA PHE A 18 3.39 -5.51 -23.63
C PHE A 18 2.41 -6.61 -24.08
N MET A 19 1.71 -6.45 -25.21
CA MET A 19 0.85 -7.51 -25.77
C MET A 19 1.50 -8.91 -25.84
N PRO A 20 2.76 -9.07 -26.30
CA PRO A 20 3.39 -10.39 -26.39
C PRO A 20 4.00 -10.89 -25.07
N ALA A 21 3.85 -10.16 -23.96
CA ALA A 21 4.40 -10.57 -22.67
C ALA A 21 3.76 -11.88 -22.16
N TYR A 22 4.46 -12.56 -21.25
CA TYR A 22 3.99 -13.80 -20.63
C TYR A 22 2.59 -13.67 -19.99
N ARG A 23 1.93 -14.81 -19.78
CA ARG A 23 0.60 -14.90 -19.16
C ARG A 23 0.70 -15.57 -17.80
N SER A 24 0.11 -14.97 -16.77
CA SER A 24 -0.01 -15.60 -15.47
C SER A 24 -1.23 -16.52 -15.40
N THR A 25 -1.39 -17.23 -14.27
CA THR A 25 -2.60 -18.00 -13.96
C THR A 25 -3.85 -17.13 -13.89
N ASP A 26 -3.72 -15.83 -13.60
CA ASP A 26 -4.87 -14.92 -13.50
C ASP A 26 -5.57 -14.73 -14.86
N PHE A 27 -4.88 -15.01 -15.97
CA PHE A 27 -5.46 -15.03 -17.31
C PHE A 27 -6.61 -16.06 -17.39
N GLU A 28 -6.35 -17.27 -16.90
CA GLU A 28 -7.33 -18.36 -16.83
C GLU A 28 -8.44 -18.06 -15.81
N VAL A 29 -8.10 -17.43 -14.69
CA VAL A 29 -9.07 -17.02 -13.67
C VAL A 29 -10.11 -16.09 -14.28
N HIS A 30 -9.67 -15.00 -14.92
CA HIS A 30 -10.58 -14.04 -15.54
C HIS A 30 -11.29 -14.60 -16.77
N ARG A 31 -10.63 -15.48 -17.55
CA ARG A 31 -11.28 -16.23 -18.66
C ARG A 31 -12.47 -17.01 -18.10
N ASN A 32 -12.27 -17.70 -16.99
CA ASN A 32 -13.30 -18.48 -16.34
C ASN A 32 -14.44 -17.62 -15.78
N TRP A 33 -14.12 -16.47 -15.19
CA TRP A 33 -15.13 -15.54 -14.67
C TRP A 33 -15.99 -14.93 -15.80
N LEU A 34 -15.40 -14.60 -16.94
CA LEU A 34 -16.14 -14.21 -18.15
C LEU A 34 -17.11 -15.32 -18.58
N ALA A 35 -16.65 -16.57 -18.64
CA ALA A 35 -17.47 -17.72 -19.01
C ALA A 35 -18.64 -17.97 -18.04
N ILE A 36 -18.37 -17.95 -16.73
CA ILE A 36 -19.40 -18.12 -15.68
C ILE A 36 -20.47 -17.04 -15.81
N THR A 37 -20.05 -15.78 -15.89
CA THR A 37 -20.98 -14.65 -15.85
C THR A 37 -21.80 -14.53 -17.13
N HIS A 38 -21.22 -14.89 -18.27
CA HIS A 38 -21.90 -14.90 -19.57
C HIS A 38 -22.89 -16.06 -19.74
N SER A 39 -22.43 -17.28 -19.42
CA SER A 39 -23.08 -18.52 -19.88
C SER A 39 -23.98 -19.15 -18.83
N LEU A 40 -23.85 -18.77 -17.55
CA LEU A 40 -24.67 -19.31 -16.47
C LEU A 40 -25.68 -18.28 -15.96
N PRO A 41 -26.88 -18.73 -15.51
CA PRO A 41 -27.83 -17.84 -14.84
C PRO A 41 -27.23 -17.29 -13.54
N LEU A 42 -27.66 -16.09 -13.13
CA LEU A 42 -27.17 -15.37 -11.96
C LEU A 42 -27.07 -16.23 -10.68
N ARG A 43 -28.04 -17.12 -10.47
CA ARG A 43 -28.09 -18.08 -9.34
C ARG A 43 -26.96 -19.13 -9.33
N GLN A 44 -26.13 -19.21 -10.36
CA GLN A 44 -25.03 -20.18 -10.44
C GLN A 44 -23.66 -19.52 -10.35
N TRP A 45 -23.57 -18.18 -10.40
CA TRP A 45 -22.29 -17.46 -10.48
C TRP A 45 -21.32 -17.77 -9.32
N TYR A 46 -21.83 -17.95 -8.09
CA TYR A 46 -21.01 -18.26 -6.91
C TYR A 46 -21.10 -19.72 -6.45
N VAL A 47 -21.87 -20.53 -7.17
CA VAL A 47 -22.09 -21.95 -6.86
C VAL A 47 -21.31 -22.85 -7.83
N ASP A 48 -21.02 -22.38 -9.05
CA ASP A 48 -20.23 -23.14 -10.01
C ASP A 48 -18.85 -23.50 -9.45
N GLU A 49 -18.48 -24.75 -9.64
CA GLU A 49 -17.19 -25.35 -9.26
C GLU A 49 -16.59 -26.16 -10.41
N THR A 50 -17.06 -25.92 -11.65
CA THR A 50 -16.55 -26.60 -12.85
C THR A 50 -15.04 -26.39 -13.01
N SER A 51 -14.56 -25.22 -12.60
CA SER A 51 -13.15 -24.88 -12.49
C SER A 51 -12.75 -24.68 -11.03
N GLN A 52 -11.48 -24.93 -10.72
CA GLN A 52 -10.88 -24.51 -9.44
C GLN A 52 -10.85 -22.98 -9.27
N TRP A 53 -10.93 -22.24 -10.38
CA TRP A 53 -10.90 -20.77 -10.40
C TRP A 53 -12.30 -20.20 -10.24
N THR A 54 -12.87 -20.37 -9.04
CA THR A 54 -14.21 -19.89 -8.71
C THR A 54 -14.28 -18.37 -8.61
N LEU A 55 -15.49 -17.82 -8.65
CA LEU A 55 -15.71 -16.38 -8.53
C LEU A 55 -15.49 -15.94 -7.08
N ASP A 56 -14.35 -15.30 -6.83
CA ASP A 56 -13.88 -14.96 -5.47
C ASP A 56 -14.01 -13.46 -5.14
N TYR A 57 -14.46 -12.65 -6.09
CA TYR A 57 -14.63 -11.20 -5.91
C TYR A 57 -16.10 -10.86 -5.58
N PRO A 58 -16.38 -9.71 -4.94
CA PRO A 58 -17.75 -9.33 -4.61
C PRO A 58 -18.60 -9.03 -5.87
N PRO A 59 -19.94 -8.99 -5.74
CA PRO A 59 -20.85 -9.04 -6.87
C PRO A 59 -20.69 -7.97 -7.95
N LEU A 60 -20.29 -6.73 -7.62
CA LEU A 60 -20.09 -5.71 -8.67
C LEU A 60 -18.93 -6.05 -9.60
N PHE A 61 -17.95 -6.82 -9.14
CA PHE A 61 -16.91 -7.32 -10.04
C PHE A 61 -17.42 -8.43 -10.96
N ALA A 62 -18.31 -9.30 -10.47
CA ALA A 62 -18.98 -10.29 -11.32
C ALA A 62 -19.82 -9.60 -12.41
N TRP A 63 -20.53 -8.53 -12.08
CA TRP A 63 -21.23 -7.70 -13.06
C TRP A 63 -20.28 -7.00 -14.04
N PHE A 64 -19.10 -6.59 -13.58
CA PHE A 64 -18.07 -6.05 -14.46
C PHE A 64 -17.57 -7.11 -15.47
N GLU A 65 -17.29 -8.33 -15.02
CA GLU A 65 -16.94 -9.46 -15.91
C GLU A 65 -18.09 -9.78 -16.88
N TYR A 66 -19.34 -9.76 -16.42
CA TYR A 66 -20.50 -9.92 -17.29
C TYR A 66 -20.52 -8.87 -18.41
N ILE A 67 -20.32 -7.59 -18.09
CA ILE A 67 -20.29 -6.51 -19.10
C ILE A 67 -19.15 -6.73 -20.09
N LEU A 68 -17.96 -7.13 -19.63
CA LEU A 68 -16.84 -7.46 -20.52
C LEU A 68 -17.19 -8.64 -21.45
N SER A 69 -17.85 -9.67 -20.92
CA SER A 69 -18.20 -10.87 -21.67
C SER A 69 -19.10 -10.59 -22.89
N LEU A 70 -19.94 -9.55 -22.83
CA LEU A 70 -20.79 -9.11 -23.95
C LEU A 70 -19.97 -8.66 -25.17
N PHE A 71 -18.74 -8.16 -24.95
CA PHE A 71 -17.82 -7.81 -26.01
C PHE A 71 -16.92 -8.99 -26.39
N ALA A 72 -16.55 -9.79 -25.39
CA ALA A 72 -15.69 -10.96 -25.52
C ALA A 72 -16.21 -11.93 -26.61
N VAL A 73 -17.52 -12.17 -26.67
CA VAL A 73 -18.13 -13.08 -27.65
C VAL A 73 -17.75 -12.77 -29.10
N ASN A 74 -17.46 -11.51 -29.42
CA ASN A 74 -17.07 -11.08 -30.78
C ASN A 74 -15.60 -11.38 -31.10
N PHE A 75 -14.76 -11.58 -30.09
CA PHE A 75 -13.35 -11.96 -30.24
C PHE A 75 -13.17 -13.47 -30.32
N ASP A 76 -13.81 -14.18 -29.39
CA ASP A 76 -13.78 -15.64 -29.35
C ASP A 76 -14.94 -16.21 -28.52
N PRO A 77 -15.98 -16.78 -29.16
CA PRO A 77 -17.08 -17.41 -28.44
C PRO A 77 -16.65 -18.58 -27.53
N LYS A 78 -15.59 -19.31 -27.88
CA LYS A 78 -15.14 -20.49 -27.12
C LYS A 78 -14.51 -20.13 -25.79
N MET A 79 -14.08 -18.88 -25.61
CA MET A 79 -13.61 -18.41 -24.31
C MET A 79 -14.73 -18.30 -23.28
N LEU A 80 -16.00 -18.31 -23.71
CA LEU A 80 -17.16 -18.19 -22.84
C LEU A 80 -17.77 -19.56 -22.46
N GLU A 81 -17.16 -20.65 -22.92
CA GLU A 81 -17.53 -22.01 -22.53
C GLU A 81 -16.91 -22.35 -21.16
N VAL A 82 -17.76 -22.57 -20.15
CA VAL A 82 -17.34 -22.81 -18.75
C VAL A 82 -16.45 -24.05 -18.61
N SER A 83 -16.68 -25.09 -19.41
CA SER A 83 -15.90 -26.33 -19.39
C SER A 83 -14.55 -26.23 -20.12
N ASN A 84 -14.28 -25.14 -20.84
CA ASN A 84 -13.11 -25.01 -21.70
C ASN A 84 -11.89 -24.56 -20.89
N LEU A 85 -11.45 -25.39 -19.94
CA LEU A 85 -10.40 -25.05 -18.97
C LEU A 85 -9.03 -24.85 -19.65
N ASN A 86 -8.27 -23.87 -19.19
CA ASN A 86 -6.95 -23.47 -19.72
C ASN A 86 -6.96 -23.06 -21.21
N TYR A 87 -8.11 -22.64 -21.73
CA TYR A 87 -8.27 -22.19 -23.10
C TYR A 87 -7.73 -20.78 -23.30
N ALA A 88 -6.86 -20.60 -24.30
CA ALA A 88 -6.29 -19.30 -24.60
C ALA A 88 -5.89 -19.19 -26.08
N SER A 89 -6.88 -18.94 -26.95
CA SER A 89 -6.65 -18.56 -28.34
C SER A 89 -6.01 -17.17 -28.46
N GLU A 90 -5.51 -16.83 -29.64
CA GLU A 90 -5.01 -15.47 -29.92
C GLU A 90 -6.10 -14.41 -29.71
N GLY A 91 -7.34 -14.70 -30.09
CA GLY A 91 -8.49 -13.82 -29.86
C GLY A 91 -8.79 -13.60 -28.38
N THR A 92 -8.72 -14.66 -27.57
CA THR A 92 -8.87 -14.58 -26.11
C THR A 92 -7.78 -13.72 -25.48
N VAL A 93 -6.52 -13.94 -25.87
CA VAL A 93 -5.35 -13.16 -25.41
C VAL A 93 -5.49 -11.70 -25.77
N LEU A 94 -5.82 -11.42 -27.02
CA LEU A 94 -6.02 -10.05 -27.49
C LEU A 94 -7.15 -9.36 -26.74
N PHE A 95 -8.31 -10.01 -26.60
CA PHE A 95 -9.47 -9.44 -25.90
C PHE A 95 -9.12 -9.05 -24.47
N GLN A 96 -8.56 -9.98 -23.70
CA GLN A 96 -8.23 -9.75 -22.30
C GLN A 96 -7.20 -8.62 -22.13
N ARG A 97 -6.14 -8.57 -22.96
CA ARG A 97 -5.17 -7.47 -22.89
C ARG A 97 -5.80 -6.11 -23.25
N LEU A 98 -6.66 -6.08 -24.28
CA LEU A 98 -7.38 -4.87 -24.67
C LEU A 98 -8.39 -4.42 -23.62
N SER A 99 -9.12 -5.34 -22.97
CA SER A 99 -10.10 -5.00 -21.94
C SER A 99 -9.42 -4.32 -20.75
N VAL A 100 -8.26 -4.83 -20.30
CA VAL A 100 -7.47 -4.19 -19.23
C VAL A 100 -7.08 -2.76 -19.64
N ILE A 101 -6.49 -2.59 -20.84
CA ILE A 101 -6.09 -1.26 -21.36
C ILE A 101 -7.29 -0.31 -21.47
N MET A 102 -8.44 -0.78 -21.96
CA MET A 102 -9.64 0.04 -22.10
C MET A 102 -10.17 0.52 -20.75
N THR A 103 -10.14 -0.35 -19.74
CA THR A 103 -10.65 -0.03 -18.40
C THR A 103 -9.76 0.94 -17.62
N ASP A 104 -8.50 1.12 -18.01
CA ASP A 104 -7.62 2.15 -17.46
C ASP A 104 -8.12 3.58 -17.71
N PHE A 105 -9.07 3.77 -18.62
CA PHE A 105 -9.71 5.07 -18.81
C PHE A 105 -10.27 5.63 -17.49
N VAL A 106 -10.79 4.77 -16.60
CA VAL A 106 -11.26 5.18 -15.27
C VAL A 106 -10.12 5.76 -14.43
N TYR A 107 -8.93 5.16 -14.49
CA TYR A 107 -7.74 5.65 -13.82
C TYR A 107 -7.27 6.98 -14.41
N TYR A 108 -7.20 7.10 -15.73
CA TYR A 108 -6.83 8.35 -16.40
C TYR A 108 -7.81 9.48 -16.11
N TYR A 109 -9.11 9.18 -16.08
CA TYR A 109 -10.14 10.12 -15.69
C TYR A 109 -9.93 10.60 -14.24
N ALA A 110 -9.63 9.71 -13.29
CA ALA A 110 -9.33 10.09 -11.92
C ALA A 110 -8.11 11.03 -11.85
N VAL A 111 -7.01 10.71 -12.53
CA VAL A 111 -5.81 11.59 -12.57
C VAL A 111 -6.14 12.95 -13.21
N LYS A 112 -6.99 12.99 -14.24
CA LYS A 112 -7.50 14.23 -14.83
C LYS A 112 -8.32 15.05 -13.83
N GLU A 113 -9.19 14.41 -13.05
CA GLU A 113 -9.96 15.09 -12.00
C GLU A 113 -9.05 15.63 -10.89
N PHE A 114 -7.95 14.93 -10.55
CA PHE A 114 -6.98 15.43 -9.59
C PHE A 114 -6.37 16.77 -10.00
N GLN A 115 -6.10 16.99 -11.30
CA GLN A 115 -5.55 18.28 -11.78
C GLN A 115 -6.49 19.48 -11.55
N THR A 116 -7.78 19.24 -11.31
CA THR A 116 -8.74 20.31 -11.04
C THR A 116 -8.70 20.79 -9.58
N ILE A 117 -7.94 20.08 -8.72
CA ILE A 117 -7.88 20.32 -7.29
C ILE A 117 -6.78 21.33 -6.98
N ASN A 118 -7.17 22.52 -6.51
CA ASN A 118 -6.26 23.56 -6.00
C ASN A 118 -5.90 23.36 -4.50
N ILE A 119 -5.70 22.12 -4.04
CA ILE A 119 -5.41 21.87 -2.60
C ILE A 119 -4.10 22.55 -2.15
N LEU A 120 -3.17 22.78 -3.08
CA LEU A 120 -1.81 23.26 -2.76
C LEU A 120 -1.52 24.69 -3.24
N SER A 121 -2.40 25.35 -4.00
CA SER A 121 -2.16 26.72 -4.48
C SER A 121 -3.28 27.66 -4.05
N LYS A 122 -3.01 28.44 -3.00
CA LYS A 122 -3.85 29.59 -2.59
C LYS A 122 -3.71 30.79 -3.53
N HIS A 123 -2.89 30.69 -4.58
CA HIS A 123 -2.68 31.74 -5.57
C HIS A 123 -2.88 31.22 -7.00
N SER A 124 -3.03 32.13 -7.95
CA SER A 124 -3.01 31.81 -9.39
C SER A 124 -1.85 30.86 -9.69
N PRO A 125 -2.09 29.71 -10.35
CA PRO A 125 -1.05 28.71 -10.59
C PRO A 125 0.07 29.36 -11.40
N ARG A 126 1.24 29.52 -10.78
CA ARG A 126 2.44 29.94 -11.50
C ARG A 126 2.80 28.83 -12.49
N GLU A 127 3.56 29.16 -13.54
CA GLU A 127 4.02 28.16 -14.51
C GLU A 127 4.77 26.98 -13.85
N LYS A 128 5.49 27.27 -12.75
CA LYS A 128 6.16 26.30 -11.87
C LYS A 128 5.19 25.31 -11.19
N ASP A 129 3.96 25.73 -10.89
CA ASP A 129 2.92 24.87 -10.30
C ASP A 129 2.36 23.89 -11.34
N ARG A 130 2.26 24.31 -12.61
CA ARG A 130 1.83 23.45 -13.73
C ARG A 130 2.86 22.36 -14.05
N PHE A 131 4.14 22.68 -14.02
CA PHE A 131 5.21 21.68 -14.20
C PHE A 131 5.19 20.63 -13.09
N SER A 132 5.09 21.07 -11.83
CA SER A 132 5.10 20.18 -10.67
C SER A 132 3.89 19.23 -10.65
N THR A 133 2.67 19.76 -10.92
CA THR A 133 1.45 18.94 -11.04
C THR A 133 1.49 17.97 -12.23
N THR A 134 2.18 18.32 -13.31
CA THR A 134 2.45 17.39 -14.43
C THR A 134 3.35 16.24 -13.99
N ILE A 135 4.39 16.50 -13.19
CA ILE A 135 5.27 15.45 -12.64
C ILE A 135 4.49 14.49 -11.74
N GLN A 136 3.60 15.00 -10.87
CA GLN A 136 2.69 14.13 -10.09
C GLN A 136 1.83 13.24 -10.99
N SER A 137 1.33 13.79 -12.09
CA SER A 137 0.52 13.04 -13.05
C SER A 137 1.34 11.94 -13.74
N ILE A 138 2.63 12.19 -14.02
CA ILE A 138 3.55 11.18 -14.56
C ILE A 138 3.76 10.04 -13.57
N PHE A 139 3.95 10.32 -12.26
CA PHE A 139 4.07 9.27 -11.24
C PHE A 139 2.83 8.36 -11.16
N LEU A 140 1.65 8.93 -11.37
CA LEU A 140 0.40 8.17 -11.37
C LEU A 140 0.22 7.36 -12.66
N ILE A 141 0.39 8.00 -13.83
CA ILE A 141 0.09 7.40 -15.14
C ILE A 141 1.14 6.36 -15.56
N PHE A 142 2.43 6.64 -15.29
CA PHE A 142 3.54 5.73 -15.57
C PHE A 142 3.93 4.92 -14.33
N ASN A 143 2.95 4.60 -13.49
CA ASN A 143 3.18 3.77 -12.30
C ASN A 143 3.62 2.37 -12.72
N ILE A 144 4.87 2.04 -12.43
CA ILE A 144 5.49 0.77 -12.81
C ILE A 144 4.76 -0.44 -12.22
N GLY A 145 4.23 -0.29 -11.00
CA GLY A 145 3.49 -1.35 -10.34
C GLY A 145 2.27 -1.79 -11.15
N LEU A 146 1.53 -0.84 -11.73
CA LEU A 146 0.40 -1.14 -12.60
C LEU A 146 0.86 -1.74 -13.94
N PHE A 147 1.99 -1.29 -14.51
CA PHE A 147 2.55 -1.94 -15.70
C PHE A 147 2.88 -3.41 -15.44
N ILE A 148 3.57 -3.70 -14.34
CA ILE A 148 3.94 -5.06 -13.96
C ILE A 148 2.71 -5.91 -13.69
N VAL A 149 1.79 -5.43 -12.86
CA VAL A 149 0.70 -6.28 -12.34
C VAL A 149 -0.45 -6.43 -13.35
N ASP A 150 -0.78 -5.38 -14.11
CA ASP A 150 -1.95 -5.42 -15.00
C ASP A 150 -1.58 -5.77 -16.44
N HIS A 151 -0.50 -5.18 -16.97
CA HIS A 151 -0.20 -5.28 -18.41
C HIS A 151 0.82 -6.35 -18.75
N ILE A 152 1.69 -6.73 -17.82
CA ILE A 152 2.63 -7.85 -17.99
C ILE A 152 2.02 -9.10 -17.33
N HIS A 153 1.79 -9.09 -16.02
CA HIS A 153 1.25 -10.22 -15.25
C HIS A 153 -0.21 -10.56 -15.54
N PHE A 154 -1.03 -9.59 -15.96
CA PHE A 154 -2.48 -9.69 -16.22
C PHE A 154 -3.38 -9.64 -14.99
N GLN A 155 -3.93 -8.46 -14.69
CA GLN A 155 -4.97 -8.20 -13.69
C GLN A 155 -5.74 -6.90 -14.00
N TYR A 156 -6.91 -6.72 -13.38
CA TYR A 156 -7.70 -5.48 -13.48
C TYR A 156 -7.51 -4.56 -12.27
N ASN A 157 -6.27 -4.25 -11.85
CA ASN A 157 -6.08 -3.31 -10.72
C ASN A 157 -6.22 -1.84 -11.12
N GLY A 158 -5.94 -1.48 -12.38
CA GLY A 158 -6.01 -0.11 -12.90
C GLY A 158 -7.38 0.51 -12.72
N ILE A 159 -8.45 -0.19 -13.11
CA ILE A 159 -9.83 0.25 -12.87
C ILE A 159 -10.13 0.40 -11.37
N LEU A 160 -9.69 -0.55 -10.54
CA LEU A 160 -9.95 -0.54 -9.10
C LEU A 160 -9.25 0.63 -8.40
N PHE A 161 -7.97 0.84 -8.69
CA PHE A 161 -7.23 1.99 -8.20
C PHE A 161 -7.72 3.30 -8.81
N GLY A 162 -8.28 3.28 -10.02
CA GLY A 162 -8.94 4.42 -10.63
C GLY A 162 -10.18 4.84 -9.86
N ILE A 163 -11.02 3.88 -9.46
CA ILE A 163 -12.18 4.13 -8.59
C ILE A 163 -11.73 4.59 -7.19
N MET A 164 -10.67 4.00 -6.63
CA MET A 164 -10.09 4.44 -5.35
C MET A 164 -9.62 5.90 -5.42
N LEU A 165 -8.86 6.26 -6.46
CA LEU A 165 -8.40 7.63 -6.67
C LEU A 165 -9.58 8.57 -6.87
N LEU A 166 -10.54 8.21 -7.72
CA LEU A 166 -11.73 9.02 -7.95
C LEU A 166 -12.50 9.27 -6.64
N SER A 167 -12.69 8.23 -5.83
CA SER A 167 -13.28 8.34 -4.50
C SER A 167 -12.55 9.34 -3.62
N LEU A 168 -11.22 9.19 -3.47
CA LEU A 168 -10.40 10.13 -2.71
C LEU A 168 -10.57 11.55 -3.24
N ILE A 169 -10.39 11.75 -4.54
CA ILE A 169 -10.45 13.04 -5.26
C ILE A 169 -11.81 13.72 -5.09
N ARG A 170 -12.93 12.98 -5.12
CA ARG A 170 -14.25 13.55 -4.84
C ARG A 170 -14.36 14.06 -3.41
N ILE A 171 -13.82 13.32 -2.44
CA ILE A 171 -13.72 13.81 -1.05
C ILE A 171 -12.83 15.05 -0.96
N LEU A 172 -11.68 15.05 -1.66
CA LEU A 172 -10.75 16.18 -1.73
C LEU A 172 -11.43 17.45 -2.30
N GLN A 173 -12.37 17.29 -3.24
CA GLN A 173 -13.18 18.35 -3.85
C GLN A 173 -14.36 18.80 -2.97
N GLY A 174 -14.56 18.21 -1.79
CA GLY A 174 -15.72 18.47 -0.93
C GLY A 174 -17.01 17.74 -1.36
N LYS A 175 -16.95 16.90 -2.40
CA LYS A 175 -18.07 16.07 -2.88
C LYS A 175 -18.15 14.77 -2.09
N THR A 176 -18.42 14.90 -0.79
CA THR A 176 -18.31 13.81 0.18
C THR A 176 -19.19 12.60 -0.14
N LEU A 177 -20.45 12.81 -0.55
CA LEU A 177 -21.37 11.73 -0.89
C LEU A 177 -20.95 10.98 -2.17
N GLU A 178 -20.46 11.69 -3.20
CA GLU A 178 -19.91 11.05 -4.40
C GLU A 178 -18.68 10.20 -4.04
N GLY A 179 -17.80 10.72 -3.17
CA GLY A 179 -16.65 9.96 -2.68
C GLY A 179 -17.05 8.69 -1.92
N ALA A 180 -18.02 8.80 -1.01
CA ALA A 180 -18.55 7.66 -0.27
C ALA A 180 -19.20 6.61 -1.19
N PHE A 181 -19.93 7.05 -2.21
CA PHE A 181 -20.49 6.18 -3.24
C PHE A 181 -19.40 5.38 -3.96
N TRP A 182 -18.36 6.06 -4.48
CA TRP A 182 -17.29 5.39 -5.21
C TRP A 182 -16.47 4.45 -4.31
N PHE A 183 -16.27 4.81 -3.03
CA PHE A 183 -15.61 3.91 -2.08
C PHE A 183 -16.46 2.66 -1.78
N ALA A 184 -17.76 2.82 -1.56
CA ALA A 184 -18.67 1.69 -1.37
C ALA A 184 -18.72 0.79 -2.62
N PHE A 185 -18.74 1.39 -3.81
CA PHE A 185 -18.66 0.67 -5.09
C PHE A 185 -17.37 -0.14 -5.19
N LEU A 186 -16.22 0.47 -4.84
CA LEU A 186 -14.91 -0.19 -4.82
C LEU A 186 -14.87 -1.39 -3.85
N LEU A 187 -15.41 -1.25 -2.64
CA LEU A 187 -15.50 -2.37 -1.68
C LEU A 187 -16.30 -3.55 -2.24
N ASN A 188 -17.32 -3.24 -3.04
CA ASN A 188 -18.16 -4.21 -3.73
C ASN A 188 -17.56 -4.69 -5.08
N MET A 189 -16.42 -4.14 -5.51
CA MET A 189 -15.61 -4.69 -6.61
C MET A 189 -14.43 -5.52 -6.11
N LYS A 190 -13.79 -5.13 -5.01
CA LYS A 190 -12.71 -5.91 -4.39
C LYS A 190 -12.64 -5.62 -2.89
N HIS A 191 -12.93 -6.65 -2.09
CA HIS A 191 -13.04 -6.50 -0.64
C HIS A 191 -11.71 -6.14 0.05
N ILE A 192 -10.56 -6.32 -0.61
CA ILE A 192 -9.23 -5.95 -0.06
C ILE A 192 -9.13 -4.46 0.32
N PHE A 193 -9.89 -3.58 -0.34
CA PHE A 193 -9.93 -2.15 0.00
C PHE A 193 -10.58 -1.87 1.37
N MET A 194 -11.12 -2.90 2.05
CA MET A 194 -11.51 -2.81 3.46
C MET A 194 -10.34 -2.38 4.36
N TYR A 195 -9.09 -2.63 3.94
CA TYR A 195 -7.90 -2.17 4.66
C TYR A 195 -7.86 -0.66 4.91
N ILE A 196 -8.39 0.14 3.98
CA ILE A 196 -8.43 1.60 4.10
C ILE A 196 -9.78 2.13 4.58
N ALA A 197 -10.79 1.28 4.73
CA ALA A 197 -12.13 1.67 5.17
C ALA A 197 -12.18 2.37 6.54
N PRO A 198 -11.37 2.01 7.56
CA PRO A 198 -11.36 2.74 8.83
C PRO A 198 -11.06 4.23 8.67
N ALA A 199 -10.12 4.59 7.79
CA ALA A 199 -9.78 5.99 7.52
C ALA A 199 -10.95 6.76 6.89
N TYR A 200 -11.63 6.14 5.92
CA TYR A 200 -12.86 6.69 5.31
C TYR A 200 -13.96 6.88 6.35
N PHE A 201 -14.25 5.85 7.13
CA PHE A 201 -15.29 5.92 8.15
C PHE A 201 -15.05 7.05 9.15
N ILE A 202 -13.85 7.09 9.73
CA ILE A 202 -13.47 8.11 10.72
C ILE A 202 -13.52 9.51 10.10
N TYR A 203 -12.99 9.71 8.89
CA TYR A 203 -13.02 11.02 8.24
C TYR A 203 -14.43 11.48 7.91
N LEU A 204 -15.23 10.63 7.27
CA LEU A 204 -16.59 10.97 6.84
C LEU A 204 -17.49 11.21 8.05
N LEU A 205 -17.44 10.33 9.05
CA LEU A 205 -18.17 10.53 10.31
C LEU A 205 -17.77 11.87 10.94
N ARG A 206 -16.47 12.13 11.03
CA ARG A 206 -15.93 13.32 11.73
C ARG A 206 -16.21 14.64 11.02
N THR A 207 -16.14 14.67 9.70
CA THR A 207 -16.19 15.90 8.89
C THR A 207 -17.58 16.16 8.31
N PHE A 208 -18.32 15.12 7.95
CA PHE A 208 -19.64 15.24 7.34
C PHE A 208 -20.77 15.19 8.36
N CYS A 209 -20.67 14.29 9.35
CA CYS A 209 -21.77 14.11 10.33
C CYS A 209 -21.65 15.07 11.52
N PHE A 210 -20.45 15.39 11.99
CA PHE A 210 -20.24 16.41 13.04
C PHE A 210 -19.98 17.79 12.42
N GLN A 211 -21.00 18.65 12.40
CA GLN A 211 -20.87 20.02 11.87
C GLN A 211 -19.88 20.84 12.70
N ALA A 212 -19.17 21.75 12.04
CA ALA A 212 -17.85 22.24 12.44
C ALA A 212 -17.81 23.17 13.67
N ASP A 213 -17.81 22.61 14.88
CA ASP A 213 -17.42 23.35 16.10
C ASP A 213 -16.06 22.86 16.65
N LYS A 214 -15.30 23.81 17.22
CA LYS A 214 -14.26 23.58 18.23
C LYS A 214 -14.74 24.24 19.53
N PRO A 215 -14.77 23.56 20.69
CA PRO A 215 -14.39 22.16 20.96
C PRO A 215 -15.41 21.14 20.41
N ILE A 216 -15.05 19.85 20.47
CA ILE A 216 -15.92 18.73 20.03
C ILE A 216 -17.17 18.70 20.91
N SER A 217 -18.28 19.22 20.40
CA SER A 217 -19.57 18.97 21.02
C SER A 217 -20.25 17.78 20.35
N LEU A 218 -20.54 16.74 21.14
CA LEU A 218 -21.37 15.61 20.69
C LEU A 218 -22.80 16.08 20.32
N THR A 219 -23.20 17.27 20.75
CA THR A 219 -24.54 17.83 20.52
C THR A 219 -24.77 18.33 19.08
N ARG A 220 -23.73 18.43 18.25
CA ARG A 220 -23.81 18.92 16.86
C ARG A 220 -23.77 17.79 15.82
N PHE A 221 -24.18 16.58 16.22
CA PHE A 221 -24.30 15.46 15.30
C PHE A 221 -25.52 15.65 14.38
N SER A 222 -25.27 15.71 13.08
CA SER A 222 -26.33 15.74 12.06
C SER A 222 -26.76 14.32 11.74
N PHE A 223 -27.86 13.88 12.35
CA PHE A 223 -28.52 12.63 12.01
C PHE A 223 -28.91 12.55 10.54
N PHE A 224 -29.29 13.68 9.94
CA PHE A 224 -29.61 13.74 8.51
C PHE A 224 -28.39 13.41 7.64
N ASN A 225 -27.23 14.00 7.93
CA ASN A 225 -26.01 13.72 7.17
C ASN A 225 -25.56 12.26 7.34
N PHE A 226 -25.67 11.73 8.57
CA PHE A 226 -25.37 10.33 8.84
C PHE A 226 -26.34 9.39 8.09
N ALA A 227 -27.64 9.69 8.10
CA ALA A 227 -28.65 8.91 7.38
C ALA A 227 -28.43 8.98 5.86
N CYS A 228 -28.12 10.15 5.30
CA CYS A 228 -27.78 10.31 3.89
C CYS A 228 -26.54 9.48 3.50
N LEU A 229 -25.48 9.54 4.30
CA LEU A 229 -24.27 8.75 4.08
C LEU A 229 -24.58 7.24 4.17
N GLY A 230 -25.33 6.84 5.20
CA GLY A 230 -25.78 5.47 5.40
C GLY A 230 -26.65 4.97 4.25
N ALA A 231 -27.54 5.80 3.71
CA ALA A 231 -28.39 5.48 2.57
C ALA A 231 -27.58 5.27 1.28
N VAL A 232 -26.58 6.12 1.01
CA VAL A 232 -25.67 5.95 -0.14
C VAL A 232 -24.91 4.63 -0.05
N VAL A 233 -24.29 4.35 1.11
CA VAL A 233 -23.52 3.11 1.30
C VAL A 233 -24.45 1.89 1.22
N SER A 234 -25.56 1.91 1.95
CA SER A 234 -26.52 0.80 1.96
C SER A 234 -27.11 0.54 0.57
N GLY A 235 -27.41 1.59 -0.20
CA GLY A 235 -27.91 1.47 -1.57
C GLY A 235 -26.96 0.70 -2.47
N VAL A 236 -25.65 0.97 -2.40
CA VAL A 236 -24.64 0.23 -3.17
C VAL A 236 -24.56 -1.24 -2.73
N PHE A 237 -24.57 -1.52 -1.42
CA PHE A 237 -24.53 -2.89 -0.92
C PHE A 237 -25.80 -3.68 -1.26
N VAL A 238 -26.97 -3.06 -1.19
CA VAL A 238 -28.25 -3.67 -1.60
C VAL A 238 -28.24 -3.95 -3.11
N PHE A 239 -27.74 -3.02 -3.92
CA PHE A 239 -27.62 -3.23 -5.37
C PHE A 239 -26.66 -4.39 -5.71
N SER A 240 -25.54 -4.47 -5.00
CA SER A 240 -24.51 -5.51 -5.18
C SER A 240 -24.96 -6.89 -4.68
N PHE A 241 -25.30 -7.01 -3.39
CA PHE A 241 -25.60 -8.29 -2.73
C PHE A 241 -27.08 -8.68 -2.77
N GLY A 242 -27.99 -7.74 -3.04
CA GLY A 242 -29.44 -7.97 -3.02
C GLY A 242 -29.92 -9.18 -3.85
N PRO A 243 -29.47 -9.35 -5.11
CA PRO A 243 -29.85 -10.52 -5.90
C PRO A 243 -29.41 -11.85 -5.26
N PHE A 244 -28.23 -11.90 -4.67
CA PHE A 244 -27.69 -13.11 -4.05
C PHE A 244 -28.33 -13.38 -2.68
N ILE A 245 -28.73 -12.35 -1.94
CA ILE A 245 -29.54 -12.49 -0.73
C ILE A 245 -30.93 -13.05 -1.09
N TYR A 246 -31.55 -12.54 -2.15
CA TYR A 246 -32.85 -13.05 -2.65
C TYR A 246 -32.80 -14.54 -3.02
N PHE A 247 -31.70 -15.00 -3.62
CA PHE A 247 -31.48 -16.42 -3.92
C PHE A 247 -30.99 -17.26 -2.74
N GLY A 248 -30.85 -16.70 -1.53
CA GLY A 248 -30.36 -17.42 -0.35
C GLY A 248 -28.87 -17.77 -0.39
N GLN A 249 -28.08 -17.08 -1.23
CA GLN A 249 -26.66 -17.37 -1.48
C GLN A 249 -25.69 -16.49 -0.70
N PHE A 250 -26.17 -15.65 0.21
CA PHE A 250 -25.31 -14.71 0.95
C PHE A 250 -24.12 -15.40 1.64
N ILE A 251 -24.35 -16.51 2.34
CA ILE A 251 -23.28 -17.25 3.02
C ILE A 251 -22.29 -17.86 2.00
N GLN A 252 -22.78 -18.34 0.86
CA GLN A 252 -21.93 -18.88 -0.20
C GLN A 252 -21.04 -17.80 -0.83
N VAL A 253 -21.58 -16.61 -1.09
CA VAL A 253 -20.79 -15.47 -1.56
C VAL A 253 -19.72 -15.13 -0.52
N MET A 254 -20.09 -14.99 0.75
CA MET A 254 -19.15 -14.65 1.81
C MET A 254 -18.04 -15.70 2.01
N SER A 255 -18.33 -17.00 1.85
CA SER A 255 -17.31 -18.06 1.95
C SER A 255 -16.30 -18.02 0.80
N ARG A 256 -16.71 -17.60 -0.40
CA ARG A 256 -15.82 -17.36 -1.56
C ARG A 256 -14.93 -16.14 -1.35
N LEU A 257 -15.50 -15.05 -0.86
CA LEU A 257 -14.77 -13.80 -0.62
C LEU A 257 -13.71 -13.93 0.48
N PHE A 258 -14.00 -14.69 1.53
CA PHE A 258 -13.12 -14.88 2.69
C PHE A 258 -12.75 -16.35 2.88
N PRO A 259 -11.84 -16.90 2.06
CA PRO A 259 -11.40 -18.28 2.20
C PRO A 259 -10.45 -18.41 3.40
N PHE A 260 -10.98 -18.90 4.53
CA PHE A 260 -10.24 -18.99 5.81
C PHE A 260 -9.09 -20.01 5.83
N LYS A 261 -8.91 -20.83 4.78
CA LYS A 261 -7.88 -21.89 4.72
C LYS A 261 -6.50 -21.40 4.23
N ARG A 262 -6.19 -20.11 4.38
CA ARG A 262 -4.94 -19.53 3.87
C ARG A 262 -3.96 -19.19 5.00
N GLY A 263 -2.72 -19.68 4.89
CA GLY A 263 -1.66 -19.49 5.88
C GLY A 263 -1.06 -18.07 5.89
N LEU A 264 -0.24 -17.80 6.92
CA LEU A 264 0.38 -16.49 7.16
C LEU A 264 1.32 -16.02 6.03
N LEU A 265 2.03 -16.96 5.42
CA LEU A 265 2.96 -16.72 4.32
C LEU A 265 2.63 -17.62 3.14
N HIS A 266 2.75 -17.09 1.93
CA HIS A 266 2.70 -17.84 0.68
C HIS A 266 4.07 -18.32 0.23
N ALA A 267 4.11 -19.09 -0.85
CA ALA A 267 5.35 -19.55 -1.51
C ALA A 267 6.30 -18.38 -1.86
N TYR A 268 5.76 -17.20 -2.18
CA TYR A 268 6.50 -15.94 -2.15
C TYR A 268 6.12 -15.15 -0.89
N TRP A 269 7.11 -14.79 -0.08
CA TRP A 269 6.88 -13.98 1.12
C TRP A 269 6.57 -12.55 0.69
N ALA A 270 5.32 -12.10 0.86
CA ALA A 270 5.00 -10.69 0.69
C ALA A 270 5.97 -9.87 1.58
N PRO A 271 6.59 -8.80 1.06
CA PRO A 271 7.59 -8.04 1.81
C PRO A 271 7.00 -7.21 2.97
N ASN A 272 6.57 -7.89 4.02
CA ASN A 272 5.88 -7.37 5.19
C ASN A 272 6.61 -7.75 6.50
N PHE A 273 5.99 -7.48 7.65
CA PHE A 273 6.60 -7.81 8.95
C PHE A 273 6.88 -9.31 9.11
N TRP A 274 5.99 -10.16 8.58
CA TRP A 274 6.09 -11.62 8.69
C TRP A 274 7.24 -12.21 7.88
N ALA A 275 7.65 -11.56 6.79
CA ALA A 275 8.85 -11.94 6.05
C ALA A 275 10.13 -11.78 6.89
N LEU A 276 10.23 -10.69 7.68
CA LEU A 276 11.35 -10.52 8.63
C LEU A 276 11.28 -11.54 9.75
N TYR A 277 10.10 -11.74 10.32
CA TYR A 277 9.87 -12.71 11.39
C TYR A 277 10.27 -14.13 10.96
N SER A 278 9.88 -14.53 9.76
CA SER A 278 10.18 -15.88 9.23
C SER A 278 11.61 -16.00 8.73
N GLY A 279 12.20 -14.91 8.22
CA GLY A 279 13.64 -14.85 7.93
C GLY A 279 14.47 -15.05 9.21
N LEU A 280 14.06 -14.41 10.31
CA LEU A 280 14.69 -14.60 11.61
C LEU A 280 14.52 -16.04 12.14
N ASP A 281 13.32 -16.62 12.04
CA ASP A 281 13.06 -18.03 12.38
C ASP A 281 14.02 -18.98 11.65
N LYS A 282 14.27 -18.76 10.36
CA LYS A 282 15.23 -19.57 9.58
C LYS A 282 16.67 -19.37 10.04
N VAL A 283 17.09 -18.14 10.29
CA VAL A 283 18.45 -17.86 10.81
C VAL A 283 18.66 -18.53 12.16
N LEU A 284 17.70 -18.40 13.08
CA LEU A 284 17.74 -19.03 14.40
C LEU A 284 17.74 -20.55 14.30
N THR A 285 16.97 -21.12 13.37
CA THR A 285 16.97 -22.57 13.12
C THR A 285 18.35 -23.06 12.67
N ILE A 286 19.02 -22.34 11.76
CA ILE A 286 20.37 -22.69 11.29
C ILE A 286 21.38 -22.63 12.43
N PHE A 287 21.34 -21.59 13.27
CA PHE A 287 22.22 -21.48 14.44
C PHE A 287 21.91 -22.55 15.49
N GLY A 288 20.65 -22.82 15.77
CA GLY A 288 20.22 -23.84 16.73
C GLY A 288 20.63 -25.26 16.32
N LEU A 289 20.59 -25.58 15.02
CA LEU A 289 21.12 -26.84 14.48
C LEU A 289 22.65 -26.91 14.58
N LYS A 290 23.36 -25.82 14.26
CA LYS A 290 24.83 -25.77 14.37
C LYS A 290 25.33 -25.89 15.82
N LEU A 291 24.57 -25.36 16.77
CA LEU A 291 24.89 -25.40 18.20
C LEU A 291 24.39 -26.68 18.90
N GLY A 292 23.73 -27.59 18.18
CA GLY A 292 23.19 -28.84 18.75
C GLY A 292 22.00 -28.65 19.70
N ILE A 293 21.42 -27.44 19.75
CA ILE A 293 20.26 -27.11 20.60
C ILE A 293 18.98 -27.68 19.97
N LEU A 294 18.93 -27.72 18.63
CA LEU A 294 17.82 -28.28 17.87
C LEU A 294 18.23 -29.62 17.25
N ASN A 295 17.34 -30.61 17.37
CA ASN A 295 17.54 -31.91 16.73
C ASN A 295 17.07 -31.85 15.27
N ALA A 296 17.96 -32.18 14.33
CA ALA A 296 17.68 -32.19 12.90
C ALA A 296 16.45 -33.05 12.52
N GLY A 297 16.19 -34.14 13.27
CA GLY A 297 15.04 -35.03 13.04
C GLY A 297 13.67 -34.46 13.43
N LYS A 298 13.60 -33.34 14.15
CA LYS A 298 12.33 -32.65 14.51
C LYS A 298 12.04 -31.43 13.62
N VAL A 299 13.00 -31.00 12.81
CA VAL A 299 12.81 -29.88 11.89
C VAL A 299 12.14 -30.42 10.64
N GLN A 300 10.85 -30.11 10.45
CA GLN A 300 10.18 -30.40 9.19
C GLN A 300 11.00 -29.77 8.04
N SER A 301 11.47 -30.62 7.14
CA SER A 301 12.12 -30.19 5.90
C SER A 301 11.05 -29.52 5.05
N GLY A 302 10.92 -28.20 5.19
CA GLY A 302 9.77 -27.46 4.69
C GLY A 302 9.61 -27.55 3.17
N SER A 303 8.55 -28.22 2.72
CA SER A 303 7.97 -27.97 1.40
C SER A 303 7.23 -26.63 1.46
N MET A 304 7.95 -25.54 1.25
CA MET A 304 7.34 -24.23 0.96
C MET A 304 6.81 -24.15 -0.50
N THR A 305 6.55 -25.30 -1.15
CA THR A 305 6.90 -25.46 -2.58
C THR A 305 5.92 -26.30 -3.41
N SER A 306 4.64 -25.94 -3.45
CA SER A 306 3.79 -26.42 -4.57
C SER A 306 2.86 -25.37 -5.16
N GLY A 307 2.96 -24.10 -4.76
CA GLY A 307 1.96 -23.10 -5.13
C GLY A 307 0.56 -23.39 -4.55
N LEU A 308 0.40 -24.49 -3.80
CA LEU A 308 -0.76 -24.79 -2.99
C LEU A 308 -0.57 -24.14 -1.62
N VAL A 309 -1.64 -23.53 -1.13
CA VAL A 309 -1.66 -22.78 0.12
C VAL A 309 -1.49 -23.74 1.30
N GLN A 310 -0.30 -23.75 1.91
CA GLN A 310 -0.03 -24.53 3.11
C GLN A 310 0.26 -23.59 4.29
N GLU A 311 -0.25 -23.94 5.46
CA GLU A 311 0.01 -23.22 6.71
C GLU A 311 1.45 -23.49 7.16
N TYR A 312 2.29 -22.44 7.19
CA TYR A 312 3.65 -22.53 7.71
C TYR A 312 3.64 -22.43 9.23
N ASN A 313 4.09 -23.49 9.89
CA ASN A 313 4.40 -23.46 11.31
C ASN A 313 5.86 -23.06 11.51
N HIS A 314 6.09 -21.97 12.25
CA HIS A 314 7.43 -21.52 12.64
C HIS A 314 8.13 -22.59 13.49
N THR A 315 9.42 -22.81 13.22
CA THR A 315 10.18 -23.92 13.82
C THR A 315 10.81 -23.56 15.16
N THR A 316 11.23 -22.32 15.32
CA THR A 316 11.86 -21.79 16.55
C THR A 316 11.03 -20.70 17.19
N LEU A 317 10.44 -19.83 16.39
CA LEU A 317 9.56 -18.78 16.84
C LEU A 317 8.12 -19.29 17.03
N PRO A 318 7.30 -18.67 17.90
CA PRO A 318 5.91 -19.07 18.07
C PRO A 318 5.09 -18.84 16.79
N SER A 319 4.26 -19.82 16.45
CA SER A 319 3.31 -19.68 15.35
C SER A 319 2.28 -18.60 15.69
N ILE A 320 2.05 -17.69 14.75
CA ILE A 320 1.13 -16.57 14.93
C ILE A 320 -0.28 -17.06 14.57
N PRO A 321 -1.33 -16.75 15.35
CA PRO A 321 -2.71 -17.01 14.95
C PRO A 321 -3.33 -15.82 14.19
N PRO A 322 -4.35 -16.04 13.33
CA PRO A 322 -5.03 -14.97 12.58
C PRO A 322 -5.57 -13.84 13.46
N GLY A 323 -6.12 -14.19 14.63
CA GLY A 323 -6.65 -13.21 15.59
C GLY A 323 -5.57 -12.27 16.14
N PHE A 324 -4.34 -12.74 16.35
CA PHE A 324 -3.25 -11.90 16.82
C PHE A 324 -2.81 -10.90 15.74
N SER A 325 -2.72 -11.36 14.48
CA SER A 325 -2.47 -10.47 13.34
C SER A 325 -3.55 -9.38 13.23
N LEU A 326 -4.83 -9.73 13.38
CA LEU A 326 -5.92 -8.76 13.37
C LEU A 326 -5.76 -7.71 14.48
N LEU A 327 -5.40 -8.14 15.70
CA LEU A 327 -5.14 -7.23 16.81
C LEU A 327 -3.99 -6.26 16.48
N LEU A 328 -2.87 -6.75 15.93
CA LEU A 328 -1.76 -5.89 15.52
C LEU A 328 -2.16 -4.85 14.46
N VAL A 329 -2.98 -5.25 13.48
CA VAL A 329 -3.50 -4.33 12.47
C VAL A 329 -4.35 -3.24 13.13
N VAL A 330 -5.29 -3.62 14.01
CA VAL A 330 -6.14 -2.66 14.73
C VAL A 330 -5.28 -1.71 15.56
N PHE A 331 -4.40 -2.24 16.42
CA PHE A 331 -3.53 -1.42 17.28
C PHE A 331 -2.60 -0.51 16.47
N GLY A 332 -2.05 -0.99 15.35
CA GLY A 332 -1.20 -0.19 14.47
C GLY A 332 -1.94 0.96 13.79
N MET A 333 -3.23 0.78 13.45
CA MET A 333 -4.05 1.83 12.84
C MET A 333 -4.53 2.87 13.85
N MET A 334 -4.77 2.47 15.10
CA MET A 334 -5.48 3.29 16.09
C MET A 334 -4.89 4.71 16.28
N PRO A 335 -3.58 4.91 16.50
CA PRO A 335 -3.07 6.27 16.72
C PRO A 335 -3.28 7.21 15.52
N ALA A 336 -3.17 6.71 14.28
CA ALA A 336 -3.45 7.50 13.07
C ALA A 336 -4.95 7.85 12.94
N LEU A 337 -5.84 6.92 13.29
CA LEU A 337 -7.29 7.15 13.31
C LEU A 337 -7.70 8.17 14.38
N LEU A 338 -7.12 8.08 15.58
CA LEU A 338 -7.35 9.05 16.65
C LEU A 338 -6.83 10.44 16.27
N ASN A 339 -5.66 10.50 15.61
CA ASN A 339 -5.14 11.75 15.09
C ASN A 339 -6.05 12.37 14.03
N LEU A 340 -6.59 11.56 13.11
CA LEU A 340 -7.55 11.98 12.08
C LEU A 340 -8.87 12.47 12.69
N TRP A 341 -9.35 11.83 13.76
CA TRP A 341 -10.53 12.31 14.47
C TRP A 341 -10.33 13.73 15.02
N ASN A 342 -9.11 14.05 15.46
CA ASN A 342 -8.77 15.38 15.97
C ASN A 342 -8.45 16.38 14.84
N GLN A 343 -7.79 15.93 13.77
CA GLN A 343 -7.34 16.73 12.64
C GLN A 343 -8.23 16.52 11.41
N ARG A 344 -9.06 17.51 11.08
CA ARG A 344 -10.02 17.42 9.96
C ARG A 344 -9.42 17.70 8.57
N THR A 345 -8.10 17.81 8.43
CA THR A 345 -7.51 18.24 7.16
C THR A 345 -7.54 17.12 6.14
N VAL A 346 -7.66 17.52 4.87
CA VAL A 346 -7.69 16.58 3.76
C VAL A 346 -6.34 15.86 3.59
N VAL A 347 -5.24 16.52 3.96
CA VAL A 347 -3.90 15.91 4.03
C VAL A 347 -3.84 14.84 5.12
N SER A 348 -4.38 15.11 6.32
CA SER A 348 -4.45 14.12 7.40
C SER A 348 -5.27 12.90 6.97
N PHE A 349 -6.38 13.11 6.25
CA PHE A 349 -7.16 12.01 5.66
C PHE A 349 -6.33 11.14 4.72
N LEU A 350 -5.66 11.74 3.73
CA LEU A 350 -4.82 10.99 2.78
C LEU A 350 -3.69 10.23 3.49
N ARG A 351 -3.02 10.85 4.46
CA ARG A 351 -1.98 10.18 5.25
C ARG A 351 -2.53 9.01 6.05
N THR A 352 -3.69 9.16 6.68
CA THR A 352 -4.31 8.07 7.43
C THR A 352 -4.80 6.94 6.51
N VAL A 353 -5.29 7.24 5.30
CA VAL A 353 -5.59 6.21 4.28
C VAL A 353 -4.33 5.40 3.93
N ILE A 354 -3.21 6.07 3.65
CA ILE A 354 -1.93 5.42 3.34
C ILE A 354 -1.43 4.61 4.54
N LEU A 355 -1.51 5.15 5.77
CA LEU A 355 -1.11 4.45 6.99
C LEU A 355 -1.97 3.22 7.27
N CYS A 356 -3.29 3.30 7.07
CA CYS A 356 -4.17 2.13 7.16
C CYS A 356 -3.75 1.05 6.14
N GLY A 357 -3.53 1.44 4.88
CA GLY A 357 -3.05 0.52 3.84
C GLY A 357 -1.72 -0.15 4.20
N LEU A 358 -0.72 0.63 4.65
CA LEU A 358 0.58 0.12 5.07
C LEU A 358 0.50 -0.78 6.31
N THR A 359 -0.28 -0.40 7.33
CA THR A 359 -0.45 -1.20 8.55
C THR A 359 -1.10 -2.54 8.23
N SER A 360 -2.16 -2.56 7.41
CA SER A 360 -2.77 -3.81 6.94
C SER A 360 -1.81 -4.64 6.11
N TYR A 361 -1.01 -4.01 5.25
CA TYR A 361 -0.02 -4.71 4.43
C TYR A 361 1.09 -5.35 5.30
N LEU A 362 1.56 -4.63 6.32
CA LEU A 362 2.65 -5.07 7.19
C LEU A 362 2.24 -6.19 8.15
N PHE A 363 1.08 -6.06 8.79
CA PHE A 363 0.67 -6.95 9.89
C PHE A 363 -0.49 -7.86 9.54
N GLY A 364 -1.09 -7.75 8.34
CA GLY A 364 -2.21 -8.59 7.92
C GLY A 364 -1.83 -10.07 7.83
N TRP A 365 -2.79 -10.94 8.10
CA TRP A 365 -2.58 -12.39 8.16
C TRP A 365 -2.24 -12.95 6.79
N HIS A 366 -2.91 -12.47 5.75
CA HIS A 366 -2.81 -12.99 4.41
C HIS A 366 -2.79 -11.82 3.44
N VAL A 367 -1.59 -11.40 3.08
CA VAL A 367 -1.32 -10.22 2.25
C VAL A 367 -0.46 -10.65 1.07
N HIS A 368 -0.83 -10.18 -0.12
CA HIS A 368 -0.05 -10.37 -1.34
C HIS A 368 0.89 -9.19 -1.57
N GLU A 369 2.03 -9.44 -2.20
CA GLU A 369 3.02 -8.43 -2.60
C GLU A 369 2.39 -7.26 -3.38
N LYS A 370 1.39 -7.56 -4.24
CA LYS A 370 0.65 -6.59 -5.05
C LYS A 370 -0.10 -5.54 -4.22
N ALA A 371 -0.46 -5.85 -2.97
CA ALA A 371 -1.23 -4.96 -2.11
C ALA A 371 -0.46 -3.69 -1.69
N ILE A 372 0.88 -3.65 -1.83
CA ILE A 372 1.69 -2.46 -1.56
C ILE A 372 1.28 -1.23 -2.39
N LEU A 373 0.67 -1.46 -3.57
CA LEU A 373 0.17 -0.39 -4.45
C LEU A 373 -0.96 0.43 -3.80
N MET A 374 -1.70 -0.16 -2.85
CA MET A 374 -2.72 0.55 -2.08
C MET A 374 -2.14 1.67 -1.20
N ALA A 375 -0.84 1.62 -0.90
CA ALA A 375 -0.12 2.70 -0.23
C ALA A 375 0.61 3.62 -1.23
N ILE A 376 1.32 3.05 -2.22
CA ILE A 376 2.17 3.83 -3.15
C ILE A 376 1.35 4.79 -4.01
N ILE A 377 0.22 4.33 -4.57
CA ILE A 377 -0.61 5.13 -5.48
C ILE A 377 -1.17 6.38 -4.79
N PRO A 378 -1.87 6.29 -3.65
CA PRO A 378 -2.36 7.50 -2.97
C PRO A 378 -1.23 8.36 -2.41
N MET A 379 -0.06 7.79 -2.10
CA MET A 379 1.11 8.57 -1.68
C MET A 379 1.66 9.48 -2.77
N ALA A 380 1.53 9.10 -4.05
CA ALA A 380 1.91 9.97 -5.16
C ALA A 380 1.12 11.30 -5.19
N LEU A 381 -0.09 11.34 -4.62
CA LEU A 381 -0.88 12.57 -4.46
C LEU A 381 -0.22 13.56 -3.48
N LEU A 382 0.55 13.07 -2.50
CA LEU A 382 1.18 13.86 -1.44
C LEU A 382 2.64 14.23 -1.73
N VAL A 383 3.23 13.76 -2.83
CA VAL A 383 4.68 13.88 -3.09
C VAL A 383 5.19 15.34 -3.19
N LEU A 384 4.30 16.31 -3.45
CA LEU A 384 4.64 17.74 -3.48
C LEU A 384 4.22 18.50 -2.22
N ASN A 385 3.53 17.84 -1.28
CA ASN A 385 3.05 18.47 -0.05
C ASN A 385 4.21 18.88 0.86
N SER A 386 5.20 17.99 1.03
CA SER A 386 6.40 18.28 1.81
C SER A 386 7.61 17.50 1.31
N LYS A 387 8.81 18.00 1.64
CA LYS A 387 10.06 17.27 1.36
C LYS A 387 10.08 15.89 2.03
N ALA A 388 9.46 15.77 3.21
CA ALA A 388 9.38 14.51 3.94
C ALA A 388 8.47 13.49 3.23
N ASP A 389 7.30 13.92 2.73
CA ASP A 389 6.41 13.06 1.93
C ASP A 389 7.14 12.55 0.67
N ALA A 390 7.87 13.43 -0.02
CA ALA A 390 8.66 13.07 -1.20
C ALA A 390 9.77 12.06 -0.91
N ARG A 391 10.51 12.29 0.18
CA ARG A 391 11.60 11.41 0.64
C ARG A 391 11.08 10.00 0.94
N ILE A 392 9.99 9.90 1.69
CA ILE A 392 9.40 8.61 2.06
C ILE A 392 8.83 7.92 0.81
N TYR A 393 8.20 8.66 -0.10
CA TYR A 393 7.70 8.11 -1.36
C TYR A 393 8.82 7.47 -2.19
N LEU A 394 10.00 8.10 -2.29
CA LEU A 394 11.14 7.55 -3.02
C LEU A 394 11.59 6.19 -2.48
N ILE A 395 11.66 6.05 -1.15
CA ILE A 395 12.07 4.79 -0.51
C ILE A 395 10.96 3.74 -0.65
N LEU A 396 9.71 4.10 -0.32
CA LEU A 396 8.58 3.18 -0.37
C LEU A 396 8.29 2.68 -1.79
N SER A 397 8.31 3.56 -2.79
CA SER A 397 8.08 3.19 -4.19
C SER A 397 9.19 2.32 -4.73
N THR A 398 10.47 2.64 -4.47
CA THR A 398 11.60 1.79 -4.90
C THR A 398 11.51 0.40 -4.28
N ALA A 399 11.34 0.31 -2.96
CA ALA A 399 11.24 -0.97 -2.26
C ALA A 399 10.00 -1.76 -2.69
N GLY A 400 8.85 -1.10 -2.80
CA GLY A 400 7.58 -1.74 -3.16
C GLY A 400 7.52 -2.19 -4.62
N PHE A 401 8.10 -1.47 -5.57
CA PHE A 401 8.19 -1.90 -6.97
C PHE A 401 9.20 -3.04 -7.15
N TYR A 402 10.37 -2.98 -6.50
CA TYR A 402 11.32 -4.10 -6.50
C TYR A 402 10.70 -5.38 -5.92
N SER A 403 9.88 -5.22 -4.89
CA SER A 403 9.05 -6.26 -4.25
C SER A 403 8.17 -7.06 -5.24
N LEU A 404 7.80 -6.48 -6.38
CA LEU A 404 6.97 -7.14 -7.40
C LEU A 404 7.79 -7.97 -8.39
N PHE A 405 9.12 -7.88 -8.37
CA PHE A 405 9.98 -8.56 -9.34
C PHE A 405 9.78 -10.07 -9.41
N PRO A 406 9.53 -10.78 -8.30
CA PRO A 406 9.31 -12.23 -8.33
C PRO A 406 8.07 -12.68 -9.10
N LEU A 407 7.11 -11.79 -9.37
CA LEU A 407 5.97 -12.10 -10.24
C LEU A 407 6.41 -12.39 -11.67
N LEU A 408 7.51 -11.77 -12.10
CA LEU A 408 8.04 -11.81 -13.45
C LEU A 408 9.31 -12.66 -13.47
N PHE A 409 9.23 -13.91 -13.91
CA PHE A 409 10.34 -14.87 -13.82
C PHE A 409 10.99 -15.21 -15.17
N THR A 410 10.32 -14.93 -16.27
CA THR A 410 10.79 -15.22 -17.63
C THR A 410 11.94 -14.28 -18.06
N PRO A 411 12.87 -14.72 -18.95
CA PRO A 411 14.07 -13.95 -19.28
C PRO A 411 13.81 -12.55 -19.84
N MET A 412 12.83 -12.41 -20.75
CA MET A 412 12.47 -11.12 -21.33
C MET A 412 11.89 -10.17 -20.26
N GLU A 413 10.96 -10.66 -19.46
CA GLU A 413 10.32 -9.90 -18.38
C GLU A 413 11.30 -9.54 -17.25
N ASN A 414 12.34 -10.36 -17.03
CA ASN A 414 13.44 -10.04 -16.12
C ASN A 414 14.22 -8.80 -16.58
N LEU A 415 14.47 -8.65 -17.88
CA LEU A 415 15.07 -7.42 -18.41
C LEU A 415 14.11 -6.24 -18.29
N LEU A 416 12.84 -6.43 -18.68
CA LEU A 416 11.83 -5.38 -18.65
C LEU A 416 11.63 -4.79 -17.25
N LYS A 417 11.48 -5.64 -16.21
CA LYS A 417 11.25 -5.16 -14.84
C LYS A 417 12.41 -4.33 -14.29
N VAL A 418 13.65 -4.68 -14.65
CA VAL A 418 14.86 -3.95 -14.24
C VAL A 418 14.92 -2.59 -14.96
N LEU A 419 14.70 -2.57 -16.28
CA LEU A 419 14.71 -1.33 -17.06
C LEU A 419 13.62 -0.36 -16.58
N LEU A 420 12.41 -0.87 -16.35
CA LEU A 420 11.28 -0.10 -15.86
C LEU A 420 11.55 0.50 -14.48
N LEU A 421 12.15 -0.27 -13.55
CA LEU A 421 12.52 0.24 -12.22
C LEU A 421 13.62 1.32 -12.31
N ILE A 422 14.68 1.07 -13.09
CA ILE A 422 15.78 2.03 -13.26
C ILE A 422 15.24 3.34 -13.82
N GLN A 423 14.42 3.28 -14.88
CA GLN A 423 13.81 4.46 -15.49
C GLN A 423 12.98 5.25 -14.47
N SER A 424 12.12 4.57 -13.71
CA SER A 424 11.29 5.23 -12.70
C SER A 424 12.12 5.84 -11.58
N CYS A 425 13.15 5.14 -11.09
CA CYS A 425 14.04 5.66 -10.05
C CYS A 425 14.79 6.91 -10.55
N ILE A 426 15.41 6.85 -11.73
CA ILE A 426 16.10 8.00 -12.32
C ILE A 426 15.13 9.18 -12.43
N PHE A 427 13.94 8.95 -12.98
CA PHE A 427 12.94 10.00 -13.11
C PHE A 427 12.50 10.56 -11.74
N SER A 428 12.19 9.71 -10.76
CA SER A 428 11.68 10.13 -9.45
C SER A 428 12.71 10.90 -8.64
N PHE A 429 13.95 10.40 -8.57
CA PHE A 429 15.03 11.04 -7.82
C PHE A 429 15.41 12.39 -8.43
N LEU A 430 15.55 12.47 -9.77
CA LEU A 430 15.91 13.71 -10.44
C LEU A 430 14.79 14.75 -10.40
N SER A 431 13.55 14.36 -10.71
CA SER A 431 12.42 15.29 -10.76
C SER A 431 12.11 15.89 -9.38
N LEU A 432 11.99 15.06 -8.34
CA LEU A 432 11.73 15.54 -6.98
C LEU A 432 12.93 16.28 -6.40
N GLY A 433 14.16 15.82 -6.67
CA GLY A 433 15.37 16.54 -6.29
C GLY A 433 15.42 17.95 -6.87
N ASN A 434 15.07 18.11 -8.15
CA ASN A 434 15.01 19.41 -8.83
C ASN A 434 13.89 20.30 -8.28
N ILE A 435 12.69 19.76 -8.06
CA ILE A 435 11.55 20.52 -7.53
C ILE A 435 11.90 21.11 -6.15
N PHE A 436 12.34 20.28 -5.21
CA PHE A 436 12.58 20.72 -3.83
C PHE A 436 13.89 21.52 -3.67
N SER A 437 14.90 21.31 -4.53
CA SER A 437 16.08 22.18 -4.56
C SER A 437 15.75 23.56 -5.12
N SER A 438 14.89 23.64 -6.14
CA SER A 438 14.41 24.91 -6.70
C SER A 438 13.56 25.70 -5.70
N MET A 439 12.70 25.04 -4.92
CA MET A 439 11.92 25.72 -3.87
C MET A 439 12.81 26.39 -2.81
N LYS A 440 13.97 25.80 -2.49
CA LYS A 440 14.92 26.39 -1.53
C LYS A 440 15.62 27.65 -2.08
N ARG A 441 15.80 27.76 -3.40
CA ARG A 441 16.49 28.89 -4.07
C ARG A 441 15.63 30.16 -4.12
N ASP A 442 14.31 30.02 -4.24
CA ASP A 442 13.38 31.17 -4.27
C ASP A 442 13.33 31.94 -2.93
N GLY A 443 13.88 31.37 -1.85
CA GLY A 443 13.93 31.99 -0.53
C GLY A 443 15.21 32.76 -0.21
N HIS A 444 16.35 32.44 -0.83
CA HIS A 444 17.66 33.06 -0.57
C HIS A 444 18.47 33.18 -1.88
N SER A 445 18.66 34.42 -2.35
CA SER A 445 19.52 34.75 -3.49
C SER A 445 20.99 34.71 -3.10
N ASN A 446 21.64 33.56 -3.31
CA ASN A 446 23.04 33.39 -3.71
C ASN A 446 23.56 32.03 -3.23
N GLN A 447 23.70 31.07 -4.15
CA GLN A 447 24.92 30.26 -4.23
C GLN A 447 24.96 29.45 -5.53
N ASN A 448 26.10 29.58 -6.21
CA ASN A 448 26.49 28.86 -7.41
C ASN A 448 26.71 27.37 -7.12
N ASN A 449 26.37 26.55 -8.12
CA ASN A 449 26.67 25.12 -8.27
C ASN A 449 26.35 24.20 -7.08
N THR A 450 25.20 23.52 -7.19
CA THR A 450 24.97 22.28 -6.46
C THR A 450 24.79 21.16 -7.47
N GLU A 451 25.84 20.36 -7.63
CA GLU A 451 25.77 19.07 -8.31
C GLU A 451 24.60 18.26 -7.72
N ILE A 452 23.62 17.94 -8.57
CA ILE A 452 22.38 17.24 -8.20
C ILE A 452 22.70 15.82 -7.68
N PHE A 453 23.85 15.28 -8.08
CA PHE A 453 24.37 13.99 -7.66
C PHE A 453 25.74 14.17 -7.00
N LYS A 454 25.84 13.90 -5.70
CA LYS A 454 27.11 13.72 -5.00
C LYS A 454 27.17 12.29 -4.52
N LEU A 455 27.70 11.38 -5.33
CA LEU A 455 27.95 10.00 -4.88
C LEU A 455 28.70 10.03 -3.54
N PRO A 456 28.22 9.32 -2.50
CA PRO A 456 27.17 8.29 -2.50
C PRO A 456 25.73 8.77 -2.23
N TYR A 457 25.48 10.06 -2.02
CA TYR A 457 24.18 10.63 -1.67
C TYR A 457 23.23 10.70 -2.87
N LEU A 458 22.05 10.11 -2.73
CA LEU A 458 20.94 10.27 -3.65
C LEU A 458 20.15 11.55 -3.35
N PRO A 459 19.51 12.19 -4.36
CA PRO A 459 18.69 13.36 -4.14
C PRO A 459 17.62 13.12 -3.06
N LEU A 460 17.46 14.10 -2.16
CA LEU A 460 16.52 14.10 -1.01
C LEU A 460 16.82 13.11 0.13
N LEU A 461 17.71 12.14 -0.07
CA LEU A 461 18.02 11.10 0.91
C LEU A 461 19.26 11.43 1.74
N ASN A 462 19.29 10.88 2.95
CA ASN A 462 20.46 10.84 3.81
C ASN A 462 21.41 9.71 3.37
N LEU A 463 22.61 9.65 3.97
CA LEU A 463 23.62 8.63 3.63
C LEU A 463 23.09 7.20 3.83
N SER A 464 22.49 6.91 4.98
CA SER A 464 21.95 5.59 5.30
C SER A 464 20.83 5.17 4.35
N GLU A 465 19.90 6.08 4.07
CA GLU A 465 18.81 5.88 3.11
C GLU A 465 19.37 5.65 1.69
N SER A 466 20.41 6.40 1.29
CA SER A 466 21.07 6.23 -0.01
C SER A 466 21.77 4.87 -0.12
N ILE A 467 22.49 4.45 0.93
CA ILE A 467 23.13 3.13 0.99
C ILE A 467 22.09 2.01 0.87
N TYR A 468 20.92 2.17 1.53
CA TYR A 468 19.81 1.23 1.38
C TYR A 468 19.32 1.15 -0.08
N ILE A 469 19.12 2.27 -0.75
CA ILE A 469 18.71 2.23 -2.17
C ILE A 469 19.79 1.60 -3.06
N TRP A 470 21.06 1.92 -2.83
CA TRP A 470 22.17 1.33 -3.58
C TRP A 470 22.28 -0.19 -3.37
N GLY A 471 21.87 -0.71 -2.22
CA GLY A 471 21.91 -2.15 -1.94
C GLY A 471 20.96 -3.00 -2.77
N PHE A 472 19.98 -2.42 -3.46
CA PHE A 472 19.18 -3.14 -4.47
C PHE A 472 20.00 -3.60 -5.68
N ILE A 473 21.12 -2.93 -6.00
CA ILE A 473 22.01 -3.32 -7.10
C ILE A 473 22.71 -4.66 -6.80
N PRO A 474 23.50 -4.82 -5.72
CA PRO A 474 24.14 -6.10 -5.42
C PRO A 474 23.10 -7.20 -5.14
N LEU A 475 21.95 -6.88 -4.55
CA LEU A 475 20.85 -7.83 -4.39
C LEU A 475 20.32 -8.32 -5.75
N GLY A 476 20.10 -7.40 -6.70
CA GLY A 476 19.68 -7.72 -8.06
C GLY A 476 20.70 -8.57 -8.80
N LEU A 477 21.98 -8.21 -8.73
CA LEU A 477 23.08 -8.96 -9.33
C LEU A 477 23.21 -10.36 -8.71
N PHE A 478 23.03 -10.49 -7.40
CA PHE A 478 23.03 -11.79 -6.73
C PHE A 478 21.86 -12.67 -7.22
N ASN A 479 20.65 -12.10 -7.29
CA ASN A 479 19.46 -12.80 -7.72
C ASN A 479 19.49 -13.20 -9.21
N SER A 480 20.18 -12.44 -10.08
CA SER A 480 20.26 -12.71 -11.51
C SER A 480 21.49 -13.54 -11.91
N LEU A 481 22.68 -13.18 -11.42
CA LEU A 481 23.97 -13.79 -11.82
C LEU A 481 24.54 -14.70 -10.73
N GLY A 482 24.54 -14.25 -9.48
CA GLY A 482 25.17 -14.97 -8.36
C GLY A 482 24.53 -16.34 -8.09
N PHE A 483 23.23 -16.45 -8.30
CA PHE A 483 22.46 -17.68 -8.11
C PHE A 483 22.86 -18.81 -9.08
N TRP A 484 23.21 -18.46 -10.32
CA TRP A 484 23.66 -19.42 -11.34
C TRP A 484 25.16 -19.70 -11.23
N LEU A 485 25.97 -18.66 -11.02
CA LEU A 485 27.43 -18.77 -10.97
C LEU A 485 27.96 -19.61 -9.80
N TRP A 486 27.26 -19.62 -8.66
CA TRP A 486 27.74 -20.29 -7.45
C TRP A 486 27.11 -21.68 -7.21
N ASN A 487 26.32 -22.20 -8.17
CA ASN A 487 25.54 -23.44 -8.07
C ASN A 487 24.71 -23.57 -6.77
N ILE A 488 24.33 -22.44 -6.18
CA ILE A 488 23.50 -22.37 -4.95
C ILE A 488 22.05 -22.75 -5.27
N GLY A 489 21.63 -22.62 -6.53
CA GLY A 489 20.24 -22.78 -6.95
C GLY A 489 19.67 -24.18 -6.74
N GLU A 490 20.47 -25.24 -6.86
CA GLU A 490 20.00 -26.59 -6.57
C GLU A 490 19.84 -26.84 -5.06
N ARG A 491 20.65 -26.18 -4.23
CA ARG A 491 20.67 -26.38 -2.77
C ARG A 491 19.68 -25.48 -2.03
N TYR A 492 19.49 -24.25 -2.50
CA TYR A 492 18.60 -23.26 -1.88
C TYR A 492 17.79 -22.47 -2.92
N PRO A 493 16.84 -23.12 -3.63
CA PRO A 493 16.11 -22.52 -4.74
C PRO A 493 15.29 -21.25 -4.35
N PHE A 494 14.89 -21.13 -3.08
CA PHE A 494 14.03 -20.03 -2.59
C PHE A 494 14.81 -18.89 -1.94
N LEU A 495 16.14 -18.99 -1.84
CA LEU A 495 16.97 -17.97 -1.20
C LEU A 495 16.85 -16.58 -1.86
N PRO A 496 16.87 -16.44 -3.20
CA PRO A 496 16.69 -15.13 -3.86
C PRO A 496 15.35 -14.47 -3.51
N LEU A 497 14.28 -15.26 -3.45
CA LEU A 497 12.94 -14.80 -3.09
C LEU A 497 12.92 -14.30 -1.65
N MET A 498 13.46 -15.10 -0.73
CA MET A 498 13.55 -14.74 0.69
C MET A 498 14.36 -13.46 0.91
N LEU A 499 15.54 -13.34 0.29
CA LEU A 499 16.39 -12.15 0.41
C LEU A 499 15.70 -10.90 -0.13
N THR A 500 15.03 -11.02 -1.28
CA THR A 500 14.23 -9.94 -1.86
C THR A 500 13.16 -9.48 -0.87
N SER A 501 12.41 -10.42 -0.30
CA SER A 501 11.33 -10.09 0.61
C SER A 501 11.83 -9.47 1.91
N VAL A 502 12.85 -10.04 2.53
CA VAL A 502 13.47 -9.50 3.75
C VAL A 502 14.01 -8.10 3.50
N TYR A 503 14.73 -7.88 2.40
CA TYR A 503 15.33 -6.58 2.09
C TYR A 503 14.30 -5.49 1.79
N CYS A 504 13.26 -5.81 1.03
CA CYS A 504 12.17 -4.87 0.74
C CYS A 504 11.35 -4.55 2.01
N SER A 505 11.15 -5.54 2.89
CA SER A 505 10.41 -5.35 4.15
C SER A 505 11.07 -4.30 5.05
N LEU A 506 12.40 -4.24 5.09
CA LEU A 506 13.14 -3.22 5.85
C LEU A 506 12.78 -1.79 5.39
N GLY A 507 12.78 -1.55 4.09
CA GLY A 507 12.44 -0.23 3.52
C GLY A 507 10.97 0.13 3.69
N ILE A 508 10.07 -0.84 3.59
CA ILE A 508 8.63 -0.61 3.79
C ILE A 508 8.33 -0.31 5.27
N ILE A 509 8.92 -1.04 6.22
CA ILE A 509 8.77 -0.76 7.66
C ILE A 509 9.40 0.59 8.02
N TYR A 510 10.58 0.90 7.49
CA TYR A 510 11.21 2.20 7.66
C TYR A 510 10.30 3.33 7.18
N SER A 511 9.75 3.18 5.97
CA SER A 511 8.82 4.15 5.39
C SER A 511 7.54 4.29 6.22
N TRP A 512 6.99 3.18 6.72
CA TRP A 512 5.82 3.20 7.59
C TRP A 512 6.10 3.97 8.89
N LEU A 513 7.21 3.71 9.58
CA LEU A 513 7.59 4.40 10.81
C LEU A 513 7.80 5.91 10.60
N GLU A 514 8.55 6.29 9.56
CA GLU A 514 8.79 7.70 9.23
C GLU A 514 7.50 8.42 8.80
N PHE A 515 6.62 7.73 8.06
CA PHE A 515 5.34 8.29 7.65
C PHE A 515 4.37 8.43 8.84
N TYR A 516 4.42 7.48 9.78
CA TYR A 516 3.67 7.57 11.03
C TYR A 516 4.12 8.77 11.85
N ARG A 517 5.43 8.92 12.02
CA ARG A 517 6.05 10.07 12.69
C ARG A 517 5.57 11.36 12.04
N LEU A 518 5.69 11.46 10.71
CA LEU A 518 5.25 12.63 9.95
C LEU A 518 3.77 12.94 10.18
N ALA A 519 2.89 11.95 10.04
CA ALA A 519 1.44 12.15 10.21
C ALA A 519 1.05 12.64 11.62
N LEU A 520 1.77 12.19 12.66
CA LEU A 520 1.53 12.62 14.04
C LEU A 520 2.15 13.98 14.36
N THR A 521 3.25 14.37 13.71
CA THR A 521 3.95 15.64 13.97
C THR A 521 3.48 16.81 13.12
N ASP A 522 2.97 16.54 11.91
CA ASP A 522 2.73 17.55 10.87
C ASP A 522 1.32 18.18 10.93
N GLY A 523 0.58 17.91 12.00
CA GLY A 523 -0.55 18.76 12.36
C GLY A 523 -0.08 19.88 13.28
N ASP A 524 -0.77 21.02 13.24
CA ASP A 524 -0.75 22.09 14.26
C ASP A 524 -1.19 21.62 15.67
N THR A 525 -1.00 20.34 15.98
CA THR A 525 -1.79 19.61 16.96
C THR A 525 -0.94 19.36 18.18
N GLN A 526 -1.33 20.09 19.20
CA GLN A 526 -1.33 19.79 20.63
C GLN A 526 -0.86 18.42 21.14
N LEU A 527 -0.82 17.32 20.39
CA LEU A 527 -0.27 16.04 20.86
C LEU A 527 1.25 16.08 21.03
N TYR A 528 2.01 16.68 20.11
CA TYR A 528 3.45 16.87 20.31
C TYR A 528 3.73 17.85 21.46
N LYS A 529 2.91 18.90 21.60
CA LYS A 529 2.94 19.82 22.75
C LYS A 529 2.48 19.17 24.05
N PHE A 530 1.56 18.23 24.01
CA PHE A 530 1.04 17.48 25.16
C PHE A 530 2.04 16.42 25.61
N ILE A 531 2.69 15.72 24.67
CA ILE A 531 3.80 14.79 24.93
C ILE A 531 5.04 15.56 25.40
N GLN A 532 5.35 16.73 24.83
CA GLN A 532 6.35 17.64 25.39
C GLN A 532 5.96 18.14 26.78
N GLN A 533 4.72 18.55 27.01
CA GLN A 533 4.24 18.96 28.34
C GLN A 533 4.32 17.82 29.35
N PHE A 534 4.01 16.58 28.97
CA PHE A 534 4.15 15.41 29.83
C PHE A 534 5.62 15.05 30.10
N SER A 535 6.47 15.16 29.08
CA SER A 535 7.92 15.01 29.19
C SER A 535 8.53 16.09 30.08
N GLU A 536 8.12 17.35 29.93
CA GLU A 536 8.60 18.50 30.72
C GLU A 536 8.01 18.50 32.14
N HIS A 537 6.77 18.06 32.35
CA HIS A 537 6.21 17.87 33.70
C HIS A 537 6.86 16.71 34.45
N SER A 538 7.20 15.61 33.77
CA SER A 538 7.91 14.49 34.40
C SER A 538 9.37 14.85 34.72
N LEU A 539 10.07 15.55 33.83
CA LEU A 539 11.43 16.06 34.06
C LEU A 539 11.49 17.18 35.11
N SER A 540 10.51 18.09 35.17
CA SER A 540 10.44 19.13 36.21
C SER A 540 10.01 18.57 37.57
N ALA A 541 9.16 17.54 37.63
CA ALA A 541 8.85 16.84 38.87
C ALA A 541 10.06 16.08 39.44
N LEU A 542 10.90 15.50 38.57
CA LEU A 542 12.18 14.89 38.94
C LEU A 542 13.24 15.94 39.34
N GLY A 543 13.32 17.06 38.63
CA GLY A 543 14.23 18.17 38.93
C GLY A 543 13.89 18.93 40.22
N ASN A 544 12.60 19.11 40.53
CA ASN A 544 12.17 19.75 41.77
C ASN A 544 12.31 18.83 42.99
N ARG A 545 12.18 17.50 42.84
CA ARG A 545 12.58 16.56 43.90
C ARG A 545 14.08 16.61 44.17
N TYR A 546 14.92 16.72 43.14
CA TYR A 546 16.38 16.84 43.33
C TYR A 546 16.80 18.15 44.01
N LYS A 547 16.13 19.26 43.72
CA LYS A 547 16.39 20.55 44.39
C LYS A 547 15.92 20.59 45.84
N TYR A 548 14.79 19.96 46.17
CA TYR A 548 14.33 19.84 47.57
C TYR A 548 15.30 19.00 48.42
N PHE A 549 15.82 17.89 47.87
CA PHE A 549 16.82 17.06 48.57
C PHE A 549 18.21 17.72 48.72
N GLN A 550 18.58 18.65 47.83
CA GLN A 550 19.84 19.41 47.98
C GLN A 550 19.72 20.58 48.97
N HIS A 551 18.54 21.21 49.09
CA HIS A 551 18.35 22.32 50.03
C HIS A 551 18.27 21.85 51.49
N ASP A 552 17.53 20.76 51.78
CA ASP A 552 17.44 20.18 53.13
C ASP A 552 18.74 19.49 53.59
N GLY A 553 19.54 18.98 52.63
CA GLY A 553 20.86 18.40 52.90
C GLY A 553 21.95 19.44 53.23
N ALA A 554 21.81 20.68 52.73
CA ALA A 554 22.76 21.77 52.96
C ALA A 554 22.49 22.52 54.27
N GLU A 555 21.22 22.81 54.60
CA GLU A 555 20.88 23.48 55.87
C GLU A 555 21.15 22.61 57.11
N SER A 556 20.97 21.28 57.00
CA SER A 556 21.27 20.35 58.10
C SER A 556 22.78 20.16 58.36
N ARG A 557 23.65 20.36 57.34
CA ARG A 557 25.11 20.30 57.50
C ARG A 557 25.71 21.61 58.00
N GLN A 558 25.14 22.75 57.64
CA GLN A 558 25.63 24.07 58.07
C GLN A 558 25.28 24.36 59.54
N ASN A 559 24.12 23.89 60.02
CA ASN A 559 23.75 23.98 61.44
C ASN A 559 24.50 23.00 62.37
N LYS A 560 25.03 21.88 61.84
CA LYS A 560 25.90 20.97 62.62
C LYS A 560 27.34 21.48 62.74
N PHE A 561 27.84 22.23 61.75
CA PHE A 561 29.20 22.80 61.79
C PHE A 561 29.31 24.02 62.73
N ASN A 562 28.26 24.84 62.85
CA ASN A 562 28.27 26.01 63.73
C ASN A 562 28.00 25.71 65.22
N LYS A 563 27.48 24.52 65.56
CA LYS A 563 27.27 24.12 66.97
C LYS A 563 28.52 23.55 67.65
N ASN A 564 29.51 23.07 66.88
CA ASN A 564 30.77 22.53 67.43
C ASN A 564 31.91 23.55 67.57
N LYS A 565 31.74 24.80 67.11
CA LYS A 565 32.74 25.89 67.29
C LYS A 565 32.47 26.82 68.49
N ARG A 566 31.49 26.50 69.35
CA ARG A 566 31.19 27.25 70.58
C ARG A 566 31.41 26.45 71.88
N LYS A 567 32.13 25.34 71.80
CA LYS A 567 32.68 24.62 72.96
C LYS A 567 34.10 24.17 72.66
N HIS A 568 35.02 25.12 72.65
CA HIS A 568 36.39 25.00 73.17
C HIS A 568 37.04 26.37 73.15
#